data_AF-A0A7V0T858-F1
#
_entry.id   AF-A0A7V0T858-F1
#
_cell.length_a   1.000
_cell.length_b   1.000
_cell.length_c   1.000
_cell.angle_alpha   90.00
_cell.angle_beta   90.00
_cell.angle_gamma   90.00
#
_symmetry.space_group_name_H-M   'P 1'
#
loop_
_entity.id
_entity.type
_entity.pdbx_description
1 polymer ?
#
loop_
_entity_poly.entity_id
_entity_poly.type
_entity_poly.pdbx_seq_one_letter_code
_entity_poly.pdbx_strand_id
1 'polypeptide(L)'
;MKQVLSFLNAWINIYLAPRQSFSVIKSEPEKHKVWLPLLLLLAASLTTGLLTADLTKDYQRELLMNSDKYSSEQKEEIAKRFEAPVNPAMIAMPVIGWSLISIAALAGIYLFVGNFFGGGQIRYWTMASIIAYVSLIDVLAAAIKTPLMLIQQNALIDTSLALIFPVRDLGNIWYQAAMQFDLFLVWKLILLIIAFQTFFGFSRKKSIALVLPVWLSFRLIAFLMLQLSS
;
A
#
# COMPACT_ATOMS: atom_id res chain seq x y z
N MET A 1 9.26 11.71 -25.25
CA MET A 1 9.81 10.37 -25.54
C MET A 1 10.92 9.95 -24.56
N LYS A 2 12.02 10.69 -24.38
CA LYS A 2 13.11 10.33 -23.43
C LYS A 2 12.65 10.11 -21.98
N GLN A 3 11.79 10.98 -21.47
CA GLN A 3 11.27 10.88 -20.10
C GLN A 3 10.38 9.64 -19.88
N VAL A 4 9.57 9.26 -20.88
CA VAL A 4 8.72 8.05 -20.83
C VAL A 4 9.58 6.80 -20.84
N LEU A 5 10.62 6.73 -21.69
CA LEU A 5 11.57 5.62 -21.72
C LEU A 5 12.35 5.50 -20.41
N SER A 6 12.79 6.63 -19.86
CA SER A 6 13.45 6.69 -18.54
C SER A 6 12.55 6.14 -17.44
N PHE A 7 11.28 6.56 -17.43
CA PHE A 7 10.27 6.04 -16.50
C PHE A 7 10.05 4.53 -16.67
N LEU A 8 9.83 4.03 -17.89
CA LEU A 8 9.57 2.61 -18.13
C LEU A 8 10.75 1.75 -17.67
N ASN A 9 11.99 2.20 -17.94
CA ASN A 9 13.18 1.55 -17.44
C ASN A 9 13.21 1.55 -15.91
N ALA A 10 12.94 2.70 -15.27
CA ALA A 10 12.89 2.80 -13.81
C ALA A 10 11.78 1.92 -13.19
N TRP A 11 10.63 1.82 -13.85
CA TRP A 11 9.51 1.01 -13.42
C TRP A 11 9.81 -0.48 -13.53
N ILE A 12 10.23 -0.98 -14.70
CA ILE A 12 10.58 -2.40 -14.88
C ILE A 12 11.69 -2.80 -13.90
N ASN A 13 12.71 -1.94 -13.77
CA ASN A 13 13.83 -2.21 -12.90
C ASN A 13 13.48 -2.10 -11.41
N ILE A 14 12.34 -1.50 -11.02
CA ILE A 14 11.97 -1.44 -9.59
C ILE A 14 11.70 -2.85 -9.06
N TYR A 15 11.33 -3.78 -9.93
CA TYR A 15 11.07 -5.18 -9.59
C TYR A 15 12.33 -6.05 -9.66
N LEU A 16 13.26 -5.76 -10.59
CA LEU A 16 14.38 -6.66 -10.91
C LEU A 16 15.77 -6.08 -10.62
N ALA A 17 15.93 -4.77 -10.74
CA ALA A 17 17.21 -4.07 -10.60
C ALA A 17 17.03 -2.73 -9.85
N PRO A 18 16.56 -2.74 -8.60
CA PRO A 18 16.05 -1.54 -7.93
C PRO A 18 17.12 -0.45 -7.70
N ARG A 19 18.39 -0.81 -7.56
CA ARG A 19 19.50 0.16 -7.51
C ARG A 19 19.60 0.98 -8.80
N GLN A 20 19.39 0.34 -9.95
CA GLN A 20 19.42 1.01 -11.25
C GLN A 20 18.22 1.97 -11.37
N SER A 21 17.02 1.53 -10.97
CA SER A 21 15.84 2.42 -10.91
C SER A 21 16.08 3.65 -10.07
N PHE A 22 16.59 3.48 -8.84
CA PHE A 22 16.83 4.60 -7.95
C PHE A 22 17.95 5.53 -8.46
N SER A 23 18.92 5.02 -9.21
CA SER A 23 19.93 5.86 -9.86
C SER A 23 19.33 6.76 -10.96
N VAL A 24 18.40 6.24 -11.76
CA VAL A 24 17.63 7.01 -12.76
C VAL A 24 16.71 8.04 -12.07
N ILE A 25 16.06 7.63 -10.98
CA ILE A 25 15.25 8.54 -10.15
C ILE A 25 16.12 9.60 -9.45
N LYS A 26 17.44 9.43 -9.35
CA LYS A 26 18.34 10.45 -8.77
C LYS A 26 18.74 11.52 -9.80
N SER A 27 18.79 11.21 -11.10
CA SER A 27 19.37 12.09 -12.13
C SER A 27 18.42 13.13 -12.76
N GLU A 28 17.11 13.03 -12.57
CA GLU A 28 16.11 13.92 -13.17
C GLU A 28 15.57 15.05 -12.22
N PRO A 29 14.75 16.02 -12.67
CA PRO A 29 14.14 17.05 -11.81
C PRO A 29 13.11 16.50 -10.80
N GLU A 30 13.23 16.84 -9.51
CA GLU A 30 12.54 16.17 -8.39
C GLU A 30 11.00 16.19 -8.42
N LYS A 31 10.36 17.31 -8.79
CA LYS A 31 8.90 17.49 -8.61
C LYS A 31 8.03 16.78 -9.65
N HIS A 32 8.54 16.59 -10.86
CA HIS A 32 7.77 15.98 -11.95
C HIS A 32 7.73 14.44 -11.86
N LYS A 33 8.57 13.83 -11.02
CA LYS A 33 8.72 12.38 -10.89
C LYS A 33 7.65 11.71 -10.06
N VAL A 34 6.93 12.46 -9.21
CA VAL A 34 5.88 11.90 -8.34
C VAL A 34 4.63 11.59 -9.15
N TRP A 35 4.31 12.41 -10.15
CA TRP A 35 3.00 12.37 -10.81
C TRP A 35 2.78 11.11 -11.65
N LEU A 36 3.75 10.69 -12.44
CA LEU A 36 3.59 9.49 -13.27
C LEU A 36 3.38 8.20 -12.45
N PRO A 37 4.20 7.86 -11.43
CA PRO A 37 3.94 6.70 -10.60
C PRO A 37 2.64 6.83 -9.80
N LEU A 38 2.30 8.04 -9.33
CA LEU A 38 1.03 8.30 -8.66
C LEU A 38 -0.17 8.04 -9.58
N LEU A 39 -0.13 8.51 -10.83
CA LEU A 39 -1.22 8.29 -11.79
C LEU A 39 -1.43 6.80 -12.08
N LEU A 40 -0.36 6.02 -12.19
CA LEU A 40 -0.46 4.58 -12.38
C LEU A 40 -1.01 3.87 -11.14
N LEU A 41 -0.57 4.27 -9.94
CA LEU A 41 -1.13 3.77 -8.69
C LEU A 41 -2.63 4.06 -8.59
N LEU A 42 -3.04 5.29 -8.92
CA LEU A 42 -4.45 5.69 -8.94
C LEU A 42 -5.24 4.90 -9.97
N ALA A 43 -4.74 4.79 -11.20
CA ALA A 43 -5.40 4.02 -12.25
C ALA A 43 -5.60 2.56 -11.84
N ALA A 44 -4.57 1.90 -11.29
CA ALA A 44 -4.66 0.51 -10.83
C ALA A 44 -5.61 0.34 -9.64
N SER A 45 -5.56 1.26 -8.67
CA SER A 45 -6.43 1.22 -7.49
C SER A 45 -7.90 1.48 -7.84
N LEU A 46 -8.17 2.45 -8.72
CA LEU A 46 -9.51 2.74 -9.22
C LEU A 46 -10.05 1.57 -10.04
N THR A 47 -9.24 1.03 -10.96
CA THR A 47 -9.63 -0.13 -11.78
C THR A 47 -9.99 -1.31 -10.89
N THR A 48 -9.16 -1.60 -9.89
CA THR A 48 -9.42 -2.66 -8.91
C THR A 48 -10.73 -2.39 -8.16
N GLY A 49 -10.87 -1.22 -7.55
CA GLY A 49 -12.06 -0.89 -6.76
C GLY A 49 -13.35 -0.93 -7.57
N LEU A 50 -13.32 -0.53 -8.85
CA LEU A 50 -14.48 -0.61 -9.74
C LEU A 50 -14.79 -2.05 -10.15
N LEU A 51 -13.78 -2.84 -10.52
CA LEU A 51 -13.98 -4.25 -10.93
C LEU A 51 -14.44 -5.13 -9.77
N THR A 52 -14.01 -4.84 -8.54
CA THR A 52 -14.31 -5.64 -7.35
C THR A 52 -15.37 -4.99 -6.47
N ALA A 53 -16.11 -4.00 -6.98
CA ALA A 53 -17.06 -3.21 -6.19
C ALA A 53 -18.14 -4.09 -5.57
N ASP A 54 -18.80 -4.93 -6.38
CA ASP A 54 -19.89 -5.79 -5.92
C ASP A 54 -19.39 -6.85 -4.93
N LEU A 55 -18.27 -7.52 -5.22
CA LEU A 55 -17.63 -8.47 -4.31
C LEU A 55 -17.31 -7.85 -2.94
N THR A 56 -16.77 -6.64 -2.96
CA THR A 56 -16.39 -5.91 -1.73
C THR A 56 -17.62 -5.50 -0.93
N LYS A 57 -18.68 -5.09 -1.64
CA LYS A 57 -19.97 -4.67 -1.08
C LYS A 57 -20.67 -5.83 -0.37
N ASP A 58 -20.70 -7.01 -1.00
CA ASP A 58 -21.27 -8.22 -0.41
C ASP A 58 -20.49 -8.64 0.84
N TYR A 59 -19.16 -8.64 0.77
CA TYR A 59 -18.32 -8.92 1.92
C TYR A 59 -18.54 -7.92 3.07
N GLN A 60 -18.65 -6.62 2.79
CA GLN A 60 -18.94 -5.61 3.81
C GLN A 60 -20.32 -5.80 4.45
N ARG A 61 -21.31 -6.21 3.66
CA ARG A 61 -22.64 -6.55 4.17
C ARG A 61 -22.57 -7.75 5.12
N GLU A 62 -21.85 -8.81 4.74
CA GLU A 62 -21.67 -9.99 5.60
C GLU A 62 -21.02 -9.62 6.95
N LEU A 63 -19.93 -8.84 6.91
CA LEU A 63 -19.27 -8.35 8.13
C LEU A 63 -20.21 -7.54 9.03
N LEU A 64 -21.01 -6.65 8.43
CA LEU A 64 -21.98 -5.85 9.17
C LEU A 64 -23.04 -6.73 9.86
N MET A 65 -23.59 -7.70 9.13
CA MET A 65 -24.63 -8.58 9.65
C MET A 65 -24.11 -9.45 10.80
N ASN A 66 -22.85 -9.87 10.72
CA ASN A 66 -22.19 -10.69 11.74
C ASN A 66 -21.55 -9.87 12.89
N SER A 67 -21.63 -8.54 12.86
CA SER A 67 -21.02 -7.69 13.90
C SER A 67 -21.94 -7.52 15.11
N ASP A 68 -21.44 -7.72 16.33
CA ASP A 68 -22.20 -7.45 17.57
C ASP A 68 -22.27 -5.96 17.94
N LYS A 69 -21.60 -5.11 17.17
CA LYS A 69 -21.45 -3.68 17.48
C LYS A 69 -22.70 -2.84 17.20
N TYR A 70 -23.61 -3.35 16.37
CA TYR A 70 -24.77 -2.62 15.86
C TYR A 70 -26.07 -3.34 16.23
N SER A 71 -27.11 -2.58 16.59
CA SER A 71 -28.45 -3.14 16.79
C SER A 71 -29.03 -3.67 15.47
N SER A 72 -30.03 -4.55 15.54
CA SER A 72 -30.69 -5.11 14.34
C SER A 72 -31.25 -4.02 13.43
N GLU A 73 -31.84 -2.98 14.02
CA GLU A 73 -32.38 -1.83 13.29
C GLU A 73 -31.29 -1.01 12.58
N GLN A 74 -30.14 -0.79 13.25
CA GLN A 74 -28.99 -0.12 12.65
C GLN A 74 -28.38 -0.94 11.50
N LYS A 75 -28.28 -2.26 11.66
CA LYS A 75 -27.80 -3.16 10.60
C LYS A 75 -28.69 -3.08 9.37
N GLU A 76 -30.00 -3.07 9.54
CA GLU A 76 -30.94 -2.98 8.43
C GLU A 76 -30.86 -1.62 7.71
N GLU A 77 -30.73 -0.52 8.46
CA GLU A 77 -30.57 0.82 7.87
C GLU A 77 -29.27 0.94 7.06
N ILE A 78 -28.15 0.42 7.59
CA ILE A 78 -26.87 0.42 6.87
C ILE A 78 -26.94 -0.54 5.67
N ALA A 79 -27.61 -1.69 5.82
CA ALA A 79 -27.78 -2.66 4.73
C ALA A 79 -28.53 -2.06 3.52
N LYS A 80 -29.54 -1.21 3.76
CA LYS A 80 -30.23 -0.47 2.68
C LYS A 80 -29.30 0.42 1.86
N ARG A 81 -28.20 0.92 2.45
CA ARG A 81 -27.18 1.68 1.71
C ARG A 81 -26.36 0.79 0.76
N PHE A 82 -26.27 -0.50 1.05
CA PHE A 82 -25.74 -1.51 0.14
C PHE A 82 -26.78 -1.96 -0.90
N GLU A 83 -27.97 -1.39 -1.01
CA GLU A 83 -28.89 -1.70 -2.12
C GLU A 83 -28.81 -0.66 -3.23
N ALA A 84 -28.28 0.52 -2.92
CA ALA A 84 -28.03 1.56 -3.90
C ALA A 84 -26.99 1.12 -4.96
N PRO A 85 -27.14 1.57 -6.22
CA PRO A 85 -26.10 1.43 -7.24
C PRO A 85 -24.80 2.06 -6.77
N VAL A 86 -23.68 1.39 -7.03
CA VAL A 86 -22.36 1.91 -6.66
C VAL A 86 -22.05 3.13 -7.54
N ASN A 87 -22.03 4.31 -6.95
CA ASN A 87 -21.55 5.52 -7.62
C ASN A 87 -20.01 5.47 -7.71
N PRO A 88 -19.40 5.54 -8.90
CA PRO A 88 -17.94 5.53 -9.05
C PRO A 88 -17.22 6.58 -8.21
N ALA A 89 -17.85 7.73 -7.92
CA ALA A 89 -17.29 8.76 -7.06
C ALA A 89 -17.09 8.29 -5.60
N MET A 90 -17.94 7.38 -5.10
CA MET A 90 -17.82 6.79 -3.76
C MET A 90 -16.58 5.89 -3.62
N ILE A 91 -16.10 5.33 -4.74
CA ILE A 91 -14.83 4.59 -4.79
C ILE A 91 -13.67 5.55 -5.05
N ALA A 92 -13.84 6.47 -6.00
CA ALA A 92 -12.75 7.29 -6.48
C ALA A 92 -12.23 8.29 -5.43
N MET A 93 -13.12 8.96 -4.69
CA MET A 93 -12.72 9.96 -3.71
C MET A 93 -11.87 9.36 -2.57
N PRO A 94 -12.26 8.26 -1.90
CA PRO A 94 -11.42 7.62 -0.89
C PRO A 94 -10.08 7.13 -1.46
N VAL A 95 -10.08 6.51 -2.64
CA VAL A 95 -8.84 6.01 -3.28
C VAL A 95 -7.86 7.13 -3.55
N ILE A 96 -8.33 8.24 -4.14
CA ILE A 96 -7.50 9.41 -4.44
C ILE A 96 -7.01 10.05 -3.14
N GLY A 97 -7.91 10.31 -2.19
CA GLY A 97 -7.58 10.93 -0.91
C GLY A 97 -6.54 10.12 -0.13
N TRP A 98 -6.77 8.81 0.02
CA TRP A 98 -5.85 7.92 0.71
C TRP A 98 -4.48 7.84 0.03
N SER A 99 -4.43 7.75 -1.30
CA SER A 99 -3.17 7.68 -2.04
C SER A 99 -2.33 8.95 -1.85
N LEU A 100 -2.97 10.13 -1.93
CA LEU A 100 -2.30 11.41 -1.73
C LEU A 100 -1.81 11.59 -0.29
N ILE A 101 -2.67 11.31 0.69
CA ILE A 101 -2.35 11.44 2.12
C ILE A 101 -1.22 10.47 2.49
N SER A 102 -1.30 9.20 2.06
CA SER A 102 -0.30 8.18 2.40
C SER A 102 1.07 8.50 1.82
N ILE A 103 1.16 8.91 0.55
CA ILE A 103 2.44 9.34 -0.04
C ILE A 103 2.99 10.55 0.72
N ALA A 104 2.14 11.55 0.98
CA ALA A 104 2.59 12.77 1.63
C ALA A 104 3.10 12.52 3.06
N ALA A 105 2.35 11.72 3.84
CA ALA A 105 2.67 11.37 5.21
C ALA A 105 3.91 10.48 5.30
N LEU A 106 3.97 9.39 4.51
CA LEU A 106 5.13 8.50 4.51
C LEU A 106 6.38 9.23 4.04
N ALA A 107 6.27 10.12 3.06
CA ALA A 107 7.39 10.93 2.64
C ALA A 107 7.90 11.83 3.76
N GLY A 108 7.00 12.49 4.49
CA GLY A 108 7.36 13.31 5.65
C GLY A 108 8.04 12.50 6.75
N ILE A 109 7.49 11.33 7.09
CA ILE A 109 8.00 10.47 8.16
C ILE A 109 9.38 9.91 7.81
N TYR A 110 9.56 9.34 6.63
CA TYR A 110 10.87 8.80 6.23
C TYR A 110 11.91 9.90 5.98
N LEU A 111 11.48 11.09 5.52
CA LEU A 111 12.37 12.24 5.42
C LEU A 111 12.83 12.68 6.80
N PHE A 112 11.91 12.81 7.76
CA PHE A 112 12.23 13.14 9.14
C PHE A 112 13.22 12.14 9.71
N VAL A 113 12.95 10.83 9.59
CA VAL A 113 13.85 9.81 10.12
C VAL A 113 15.21 9.80 9.43
N GLY A 114 15.25 9.91 8.10
CA GLY A 114 16.49 9.91 7.33
C GLY A 114 17.35 11.16 7.57
N ASN A 115 16.73 12.36 7.64
CA ASN A 115 17.45 13.60 7.85
C ASN A 115 17.82 13.81 9.32
N PHE A 116 16.85 13.71 10.23
CA PHE A 116 17.02 14.05 11.65
C PHE A 116 17.83 12.98 12.39
N PHE A 117 17.41 11.72 12.38
CA PHE A 117 18.14 10.63 13.06
C PHE A 117 19.31 10.11 12.21
N GLY A 118 19.17 10.15 10.89
CA GLY A 118 20.21 9.65 9.98
C GLY A 118 21.31 10.66 9.64
N GLY A 119 21.12 11.96 9.88
CA GLY A 119 22.06 13.00 9.45
C GLY A 119 22.05 13.26 7.94
N GLY A 120 20.96 12.88 7.27
CA GLY A 120 20.74 13.10 5.85
C GLY A 120 20.39 14.53 5.47
N GLN A 121 20.44 14.83 4.17
CA GLN A 121 20.04 16.14 3.61
C GLN A 121 19.17 15.99 2.36
N ILE A 122 18.29 14.99 2.33
CA ILE A 122 17.34 14.80 1.24
C ILE A 122 16.21 15.83 1.34
N ARG A 123 15.61 16.21 0.20
CA ARG A 123 14.45 17.11 0.13
C ARG A 123 13.13 16.32 0.11
N TYR A 124 12.06 16.96 0.54
CA TYR A 124 10.73 16.33 0.62
C TYR A 124 10.27 15.73 -0.72
N TRP A 125 10.37 16.47 -1.82
CA TRP A 125 9.92 15.99 -3.14
C TRP A 125 10.73 14.80 -3.67
N THR A 126 11.99 14.68 -3.27
CA THR A 126 12.82 13.50 -3.53
C THR A 126 12.30 12.30 -2.76
N MET A 127 12.01 12.46 -1.47
CA MET A 127 11.41 11.39 -0.68
C MET A 127 10.00 11.01 -1.17
N ALA A 128 9.16 11.99 -1.50
CA ALA A 128 7.84 11.73 -2.08
C ALA A 128 7.93 10.94 -3.40
N SER A 129 8.93 11.23 -4.23
CA SER A 129 9.21 10.45 -5.44
C SER A 129 9.59 9.02 -5.09
N ILE A 130 10.50 8.82 -4.14
CA ILE A 130 10.88 7.48 -3.67
C ILE A 130 9.64 6.70 -3.21
N ILE A 131 8.79 7.30 -2.36
CA ILE A 131 7.58 6.65 -1.87
C ILE A 131 6.63 6.32 -3.03
N ALA A 132 6.39 7.24 -3.96
CA ALA A 132 5.50 6.98 -5.11
C ALA A 132 6.00 5.83 -5.98
N TYR A 133 7.32 5.74 -6.26
CA TYR A 133 7.90 4.63 -7.00
C TYR A 133 7.84 3.30 -6.22
N VAL A 134 8.08 3.32 -4.91
CA VAL A 134 7.91 2.13 -4.07
C VAL A 134 6.45 1.67 -4.06
N SER A 135 5.48 2.58 -4.12
CA SER A 135 4.05 2.24 -4.21
C SER A 135 3.66 1.61 -5.56
N LEU A 136 4.49 1.64 -6.61
CA LEU A 136 4.23 0.88 -7.83
C LEU A 136 4.24 -0.64 -7.61
N ILE A 137 4.77 -1.11 -6.49
CA ILE A 137 4.61 -2.51 -6.10
C ILE A 137 3.14 -2.86 -5.84
N ASP A 138 2.33 -1.90 -5.40
CA ASP A 138 0.88 -2.10 -5.20
C ASP A 138 0.15 -2.27 -6.55
N VAL A 139 0.67 -1.69 -7.64
CA VAL A 139 0.15 -1.92 -9.00
C VAL A 139 0.34 -3.37 -9.41
N LEU A 140 1.51 -3.95 -9.12
CA LEU A 140 1.76 -5.38 -9.39
C LEU A 140 0.89 -6.26 -8.49
N ALA A 141 0.74 -5.90 -7.22
CA ALA A 141 -0.15 -6.60 -6.29
C ALA A 141 -1.59 -6.61 -6.81
N ALA A 142 -2.11 -5.46 -7.26
CA ALA A 142 -3.43 -5.34 -7.85
C ALA A 142 -3.56 -6.18 -9.14
N ALA A 143 -2.57 -6.14 -10.02
CA ALA A 143 -2.57 -6.92 -11.26
C ALA A 143 -2.67 -8.44 -11.02
N ILE A 144 -2.18 -8.94 -9.87
CA ILE A 144 -2.25 -10.34 -9.49
C ILE A 144 -3.53 -10.64 -8.69
N LYS A 145 -3.83 -9.82 -7.67
CA LYS A 145 -4.94 -10.08 -6.74
C LYS A 145 -6.31 -9.86 -7.39
N THR A 146 -6.46 -8.84 -8.22
CA THR A 146 -7.76 -8.50 -8.81
C THR A 146 -8.33 -9.63 -9.68
N PRO A 147 -7.57 -10.25 -10.62
CA PRO A 147 -8.06 -11.42 -11.34
C PRO A 147 -8.41 -12.60 -10.41
N LEU A 148 -7.61 -12.84 -9.37
CA LEU A 148 -7.89 -13.92 -8.40
C LEU A 148 -9.19 -13.65 -7.62
N MET A 149 -9.44 -12.41 -7.22
CA MET A 149 -10.69 -12.03 -6.55
C MET A 149 -11.90 -12.32 -7.44
N LEU A 150 -11.80 -11.98 -8.73
CA LEU A 150 -12.86 -12.19 -9.70
C LEU A 150 -13.07 -13.68 -10.04
N ILE A 151 -11.99 -14.45 -10.20
CA ILE A 151 -12.08 -15.89 -10.49
C ILE A 151 -12.65 -16.67 -9.31
N GLN A 152 -12.21 -16.34 -8.09
CA GLN A 152 -12.61 -17.04 -6.87
C GLN A 152 -13.90 -16.49 -6.26
N GLN A 153 -14.45 -15.41 -6.81
CA GLN A 153 -15.61 -14.69 -6.26
C GLN A 153 -15.40 -14.36 -4.77
N ASN A 154 -14.19 -13.93 -4.43
CA ASN A 154 -13.77 -13.68 -3.06
C ASN A 154 -13.05 -12.33 -2.98
N ALA A 155 -13.60 -11.40 -2.20
CA ALA A 155 -13.03 -10.07 -2.00
C ALA A 155 -11.68 -10.09 -1.23
N LEU A 156 -11.30 -11.24 -0.65
CA LEU A 156 -10.18 -11.35 0.26
C LEU A 156 -9.19 -12.39 -0.22
N ILE A 157 -8.39 -12.01 -1.21
CA ILE A 157 -7.24 -12.80 -1.63
C ILE A 157 -6.06 -12.52 -0.71
N ASP A 158 -5.66 -13.55 0.03
CA ASP A 158 -4.52 -13.50 0.92
C ASP A 158 -3.22 -13.80 0.14
N THR A 159 -2.21 -12.94 0.30
CA THR A 159 -0.83 -13.21 -0.14
C THR A 159 0.17 -12.94 0.97
N SER A 160 -0.32 -12.98 2.21
CA SER A 160 0.46 -12.83 3.41
C SER A 160 0.95 -14.17 3.93
N LEU A 161 1.75 -14.11 5.00
CA LEU A 161 2.13 -15.28 5.75
C LEU A 161 0.93 -16.05 6.32
N ALA A 162 -0.27 -15.46 6.38
CA ALA A 162 -1.45 -16.15 6.86
C ALA A 162 -1.89 -17.32 5.96
N LEU A 163 -1.36 -17.43 4.73
CA LEU A 163 -1.52 -18.61 3.87
C LEU A 163 -0.99 -19.91 4.46
N ILE A 164 -0.12 -19.87 5.48
CA ILE A 164 0.37 -21.08 6.17
C ILE A 164 -0.69 -21.68 7.10
N PHE A 165 -1.74 -20.92 7.43
CA PHE A 165 -2.81 -21.39 8.30
C PHE A 165 -3.83 -22.19 7.47
N PRO A 166 -4.31 -23.35 7.98
CA PRO A 166 -5.21 -24.21 7.24
C PRO A 166 -6.61 -23.61 7.07
N VAL A 167 -7.00 -22.71 7.98
CA VAL A 167 -8.31 -22.06 8.01
C VAL A 167 -8.12 -20.58 8.30
N ARG A 168 -8.93 -19.76 7.65
CA ARG A 168 -9.05 -18.34 7.97
C ARG A 168 -9.73 -18.17 9.32
N ASP A 169 -9.01 -17.59 10.28
CA ASP A 169 -9.51 -17.39 11.64
C ASP A 169 -9.20 -15.98 12.13
N LEU A 170 -10.16 -15.08 11.94
CA LEU A 170 -10.05 -13.70 12.42
C LEU A 170 -10.13 -13.60 13.94
N GLY A 171 -10.46 -14.65 14.70
CA GLY A 171 -10.33 -14.68 16.15
C GLY A 171 -8.93 -15.06 16.63
N ASN A 172 -8.13 -15.69 15.78
CA ASN A 172 -6.79 -16.14 16.12
C ASN A 172 -5.75 -15.02 15.97
N ILE A 173 -5.14 -14.64 17.09
CA ILE A 173 -4.13 -13.58 17.15
C ILE A 173 -2.92 -13.84 16.24
N TRP A 174 -2.52 -15.10 16.07
CA TRP A 174 -1.39 -15.48 15.21
C TRP A 174 -1.75 -15.40 13.74
N TYR A 175 -2.99 -15.76 13.39
CA TYR A 175 -3.50 -15.55 12.03
C TYR A 175 -3.54 -14.06 11.70
N GLN A 176 -4.13 -13.24 12.58
CA GLN A 176 -4.19 -11.78 12.40
C GLN A 176 -2.79 -11.12 12.32
N ALA A 177 -1.83 -11.61 13.10
CA ALA A 177 -0.45 -11.15 13.03
C ALA A 177 0.20 -11.52 11.70
N ALA A 178 0.00 -12.76 11.23
CA ALA A 178 0.52 -13.23 9.95
C ALA A 178 -0.04 -12.45 8.76
N MET A 179 -1.31 -12.01 8.83
CA MET A 179 -1.94 -11.14 7.83
C MET A 179 -1.19 -9.80 7.63
N GLN A 180 -0.42 -9.34 8.63
CA GLN A 180 0.32 -8.09 8.54
C GLN A 180 1.56 -8.19 7.64
N PHE A 181 2.03 -9.40 7.35
CA PHE A 181 3.28 -9.67 6.62
C PHE A 181 2.97 -10.22 5.22
N ASP A 182 2.88 -9.31 4.26
CA ASP A 182 2.59 -9.60 2.86
C ASP A 182 3.85 -9.58 1.97
N LEU A 183 3.92 -10.45 0.96
CA LEU A 183 5.06 -10.53 0.05
C LEU A 183 5.39 -9.18 -0.63
N PHE A 184 4.37 -8.49 -1.13
CA PHE A 184 4.53 -7.18 -1.79
C PHE A 184 5.02 -6.13 -0.79
N LEU A 185 4.53 -6.21 0.44
CA LEU A 185 4.95 -5.33 1.52
C LEU A 185 6.42 -5.55 1.92
N VAL A 186 6.88 -6.80 2.04
CA VAL A 186 8.28 -7.12 2.30
C VAL A 186 9.16 -6.60 1.18
N TRP A 187 8.71 -6.70 -0.07
CA TRP A 187 9.43 -6.13 -1.20
C TRP A 187 9.53 -4.59 -1.12
N LYS A 188 8.45 -3.90 -0.78
CA LYS A 188 8.47 -2.43 -0.55
C LYS A 188 9.47 -2.03 0.54
N LEU A 189 9.57 -2.82 1.61
CA LEU A 189 10.55 -2.60 2.67
C LEU A 189 12.00 -2.73 2.18
N ILE A 190 12.28 -3.76 1.37
CA ILE A 190 13.60 -3.94 0.72
C ILE A 190 13.92 -2.72 -0.16
N LEU A 191 12.96 -2.25 -0.96
CA LEU A 191 13.14 -1.07 -1.82
C LEU A 191 13.43 0.19 -1.01
N LEU A 192 12.74 0.42 0.10
CA LEU A 192 13.01 1.56 0.99
C LEU A 192 14.44 1.50 1.56
N ILE A 193 14.89 0.32 2.00
CA ILE A 193 16.27 0.13 2.48
C ILE A 193 17.29 0.43 1.37
N ILE A 194 17.03 0.05 0.13
CA ILE A 194 17.89 0.36 -1.03
C ILE A 194 17.84 1.85 -1.36
N ALA A 195 16.67 2.48 -1.30
CA ALA A 195 16.52 3.91 -1.52
C ALA A 195 17.31 4.71 -0.47
N PHE A 196 17.27 4.32 0.80
CA PHE A 196 18.08 4.95 1.85
C PHE A 196 19.58 4.84 1.56
N GLN A 197 20.06 3.67 1.11
CA GLN A 197 21.47 3.53 0.70
C GLN A 197 21.82 4.46 -0.49
N THR A 198 20.92 4.57 -1.46
CA THR A 198 21.20 5.25 -2.74
C THR A 198 21.11 6.78 -2.64
N PHE A 199 20.09 7.27 -1.95
CA PHE A 199 19.81 8.70 -1.83
C PHE A 199 20.57 9.33 -0.67
N PHE A 200 20.54 8.71 0.50
CA PHE A 200 21.24 9.24 1.68
C PHE A 200 22.71 8.82 1.77
N GLY A 201 23.15 7.82 0.99
CA GLY A 201 24.52 7.29 1.09
C GLY A 201 24.77 6.47 2.36
N PHE A 202 23.71 6.03 3.06
CA PHE A 202 23.85 5.28 4.29
C PHE A 202 24.35 3.85 4.05
N SER A 203 25.06 3.29 5.02
CA SER A 203 25.40 1.87 5.01
C SER A 203 24.15 1.00 5.14
N ARG A 204 24.18 -0.23 4.62
CA ARG A 204 23.05 -1.17 4.70
C ARG A 204 22.51 -1.32 6.13
N LYS A 205 23.40 -1.47 7.12
CA LYS A 205 23.04 -1.59 8.54
C LYS A 205 22.27 -0.36 9.03
N LYS A 206 22.75 0.85 8.70
CA LYS A 206 22.10 2.11 9.08
C LYS A 206 20.75 2.28 8.38
N SER A 207 20.65 1.93 7.09
CA SER A 207 19.37 1.97 6.36
C SER A 207 18.33 1.02 6.97
N ILE A 208 18.73 -0.21 7.34
CA ILE A 208 17.83 -1.15 8.05
C ILE A 208 17.39 -0.56 9.39
N ALA A 209 18.32 -0.04 10.19
CA ALA A 209 18.05 0.50 11.51
C ALA A 209 17.12 1.73 11.50
N LEU A 210 17.08 2.49 10.40
CA LEU A 210 16.20 3.65 10.25
C LEU A 210 14.85 3.28 9.64
N VAL A 211 14.83 2.38 8.65
CA VAL A 211 13.60 2.04 7.92
C VAL A 211 12.73 1.06 8.70
N LEU A 212 13.34 0.02 9.26
CA LEU A 212 12.61 -1.10 9.86
C LEU A 212 11.74 -0.68 11.05
N PRO A 213 12.20 0.17 12.00
CA PRO A 213 11.37 0.58 13.13
C PRO A 213 10.12 1.36 12.69
N VAL A 214 10.26 2.27 11.71
CA VAL A 214 9.12 3.02 11.16
C VAL A 214 8.07 2.06 10.61
N TRP A 215 8.51 1.12 9.78
CA TRP A 215 7.63 0.12 9.19
C TRP A 215 6.96 -0.76 10.25
N LEU A 216 7.72 -1.22 11.25
CA LEU A 216 7.21 -2.08 12.32
C LEU A 216 6.19 -1.35 13.19
N SER A 217 6.40 -0.06 13.48
CA SER A 217 5.42 0.78 14.19
C SER A 217 4.09 0.86 13.44
N PHE A 218 4.11 1.03 12.11
CA PHE A 218 2.87 1.01 11.33
C PHE A 218 2.15 -0.34 11.38
N ARG A 219 2.90 -1.45 11.32
CA ARG A 219 2.32 -2.80 11.42
C ARG A 219 1.72 -3.05 12.80
N LEU A 220 2.41 -2.61 13.85
CA LEU A 220 1.93 -2.73 15.22
C LEU A 220 0.67 -1.90 15.43
N ILE A 221 0.63 -0.66 14.94
CA ILE A 221 -0.57 0.19 15.01
C ILE A 221 -1.74 -0.46 14.26
N ALA A 222 -1.52 -0.96 13.05
CA ALA A 222 -2.56 -1.62 12.27
C ALA A 222 -3.10 -2.88 12.98
N PHE A 223 -2.20 -3.68 13.56
CA PHE A 223 -2.55 -4.84 14.36
C PHE A 223 -3.37 -4.46 15.61
N LEU A 224 -2.93 -3.45 16.38
CA LEU A 224 -3.66 -2.98 17.56
C LEU A 224 -5.03 -2.40 17.20
N MET A 225 -5.14 -1.67 16.09
CA MET A 225 -6.42 -1.17 15.60
C MET A 225 -7.39 -2.30 15.24
N LEU A 226 -6.88 -3.39 14.67
CA LEU A 226 -7.69 -4.57 14.37
C LEU A 226 -8.23 -5.19 15.67
N GLN A 227 -7.40 -5.34 16.71
CA GLN A 227 -7.80 -5.87 18.01
C GLN A 227 -8.83 -4.99 18.74
N LEU A 228 -8.80 -3.68 18.56
CA LEU A 228 -9.80 -2.76 19.11
C LEU A 228 -11.13 -2.78 18.34
N SER A 229 -11.15 -3.39 17.16
CA SER A 229 -12.33 -3.44 16.28
C SER A 229 -13.07 -4.78 16.28
N SER A 230 -12.40 -5.85 16.73
CA SER A 230 -12.96 -7.17 17.04
C SER A 230 -13.58 -7.20 18.42
#